data_AF-A0A0S3PTF2-F1
#
_entry.id   AF-A0A0S3PTF2-F1
#
_cell.length_a   1.000
_cell.length_b   1.000
_cell.length_c   1.000
_cell.angle_alpha   90.00
_cell.angle_beta   90.00
_cell.angle_gamma   90.00
#
_symmetry.space_group_name_H-M   'P 1'
#
loop_
_entity.id
_entity.type
_entity.pdbx_description
1 polymer ?
#
loop_
_entity_poly.entity_id
_entity_poly.type
_entity_poly.pdbx_seq_one_letter_code
_entity_poly.pdbx_strand_id
1 'polypeptide(L)' 'MPDDVKAARISEMAAADHIPLRPDAAARIARAITPTVTRFHEEKMKLEMEVEPSTFVVVSMREIKQ' A
#
# COMPACT_ATOMS: atom_id res chain seq x y z
N MET A 1 -17.11 2.28 -0.69
CA MET A 1 -17.26 0.93 -1.24
C MET A 1 -16.95 -0.02 -0.11
N PRO A 2 -17.94 -0.75 0.48
CA PRO A 2 -17.63 -1.85 1.38
C PRO A 2 -17.26 -3.04 0.50
N ASP A 3 -16.20 -2.87 -0.29
CA ASP A 3 -15.75 -3.89 -1.21
C ASP A 3 -14.74 -4.71 -0.42
N ASP A 4 -15.05 -5.99 -0.22
CA ASP A 4 -14.10 -6.98 0.24
C ASP A 4 -12.73 -6.71 -0.40
N VAL A 5 -11.67 -6.81 0.41
CA VAL A 5 -10.32 -6.65 -0.10
C VAL A 5 -10.11 -7.65 -1.23
N LYS A 6 -9.86 -7.16 -2.45
CA LYS A 6 -9.67 -8.02 -3.63
C LYS A 6 -8.29 -8.64 -3.59
N ALA A 7 -8.19 -9.93 -3.92
CA ALA A 7 -6.91 -10.62 -4.03
C ALA A 7 -5.94 -9.93 -5.01
N ALA A 8 -6.47 -9.38 -6.12
CA ALA A 8 -5.70 -8.59 -7.08
C ALA A 8 -4.97 -7.41 -6.42
N ARG A 9 -5.63 -6.70 -5.49
CA ARG A 9 -5.04 -5.57 -4.78
C ARG A 9 -3.87 -5.99 -3.89
N ILE A 10 -3.99 -7.14 -3.22
CA ILE A 10 -2.90 -7.70 -2.41
C ILE A 10 -1.70 -8.08 -3.29
N SER A 11 -1.95 -8.70 -4.44
CA SER A 11 -0.89 -9.05 -5.39
C SER A 11 -0.17 -7.82 -5.94
N GLU A 12 -0.90 -6.76 -6.29
CA GLU A 12 -0.32 -5.49 -6.76
C GLU A 12 0.57 -4.85 -5.70
N MET A 13 0.11 -4.79 -4.44
CA MET A 13 0.89 -4.22 -3.34
C MET A 13 2.15 -5.05 -3.06
N ALA A 14 2.02 -6.38 -2.99
CA ALA A 14 3.17 -7.25 -2.79
C ALA A 14 4.19 -7.13 -3.93
N ALA A 15 3.74 -6.96 -5.18
CA ALA A 15 4.64 -6.73 -6.31
C ALA A 15 5.36 -5.39 -6.21
N ALA A 16 4.67 -4.31 -5.81
CA ALA A 16 5.27 -3.00 -5.58
C ALA A 16 6.32 -3.02 -4.46
N ASP A 17 6.09 -3.81 -3.42
CA ASP A 17 6.99 -3.96 -2.28
C ASP A 17 8.03 -5.08 -2.46
N HIS A 18 8.08 -5.71 -3.64
CA HIS A 18 8.95 -6.84 -3.97
C HIS A 18 8.85 -8.04 -3.00
N ILE A 19 7.66 -8.27 -2.43
CA ILE A 19 7.37 -9.37 -1.51
C ILE A 19 6.90 -10.60 -2.30
N PRO A 20 7.64 -11.73 -2.27
CA PRO A 20 7.21 -12.94 -2.94
C PRO A 20 6.02 -13.58 -2.23
N LEU A 21 4.92 -13.80 -2.96
CA LEU A 21 3.74 -14.48 -2.46
C LEU A 21 3.60 -15.89 -3.06
N ARG A 22 3.11 -16.82 -2.25
CA ARG A 22 2.61 -18.11 -2.75
C ARG A 22 1.36 -17.87 -3.62
N PRO A 23 1.07 -18.71 -4.63
CA PRO A 23 -0.06 -18.51 -5.54
C PRO A 23 -1.43 -18.36 -4.87
N ASP A 24 -1.64 -19.00 -3.71
CA ASP A 24 -2.89 -18.96 -2.93
C ASP A 24 -2.91 -17.86 -1.86
N ALA A 25 -1.76 -17.22 -1.58
CA ALA A 25 -1.60 -16.34 -0.44
C ALA A 25 -2.44 -15.07 -0.57
N ALA A 26 -2.52 -14.48 -1.76
CA ALA A 26 -3.26 -13.23 -1.98
C ALA A 26 -4.75 -13.36 -1.61
N ALA A 27 -5.42 -14.44 -2.01
CA ALA A 27 -6.81 -14.70 -1.67
C ALA A 27 -7.01 -15.02 -0.17
N ARG A 28 -6.02 -15.64 0.47
CA ARG A 28 -6.06 -15.90 1.92
C ARG A 28 -5.88 -14.63 2.74
N ILE A 29 -4.91 -13.79 2.35
CA ILE A 29 -4.63 -12.50 3.00
C ILE A 29 -5.84 -11.58 2.86
N ALA A 30 -6.38 -11.45 1.65
CA ALA A 30 -7.61 -10.71 1.37
C ALA A 30 -8.73 -11.06 2.35
N ARG A 31 -9.09 -12.35 2.45
CA ARG A 31 -10.12 -12.83 3.40
C ARG A 31 -9.77 -12.55 4.86
N ALA A 32 -8.50 -12.66 5.24
CA ALA A 32 -8.07 -12.44 6.61
C ALA A 32 -8.16 -10.96 7.03
N ILE A 33 -7.89 -10.02 6.12
CA ILE A 33 -7.84 -8.60 6.46
C ILE A 33 -9.15 -7.84 6.19
N THR A 34 -10.04 -8.39 5.36
CA THR A 34 -11.36 -7.79 5.07
C THR A 34 -12.11 -7.35 6.33
N PRO A 35 -12.28 -8.19 7.39
CA PRO A 35 -13.01 -7.77 8.58
C PRO A 35 -12.40 -6.53 9.25
N THR A 36 -11.07 -6.46 9.29
CA THR A 36 -10.34 -5.33 9.86
C THR A 36 -10.53 -4.07 9.02
N VAL A 37 -10.38 -4.17 7.69
CA VAL A 37 -10.55 -3.02 6.78
C VAL A 37 -11.99 -2.51 6.81
N THR A 38 -12.98 -3.40 6.82
CA THR A 38 -14.39 -3.04 6.96
C THR A 38 -14.64 -2.29 8.26
N ARG A 39 -14.12 -2.79 9.39
CA ARG A 39 -14.24 -2.10 10.69
C ARG A 39 -13.64 -0.69 10.68
N PHE A 40 -12.42 -0.53 10.14
CA PHE A 40 -11.79 0.79 10.04
C PHE A 40 -12.59 1.75 9.15
N HIS A 41 -13.20 1.25 8.07
CA HIS A 41 -14.06 2.05 7.20
C HIS A 41 -15.35 2.49 7.92
N GLU A 42 -15.99 1.58 8.65
CA GLU A 42 -17.22 1.84 9.41
C GLU A 42 -16.98 2.83 10.56
N GLU A 43 -15.89 2.67 11.29
CA GLU A 43 -15.50 3.54 12.41
C GLU A 43 -15.10 4.95 11.94
N LYS A 44 -15.01 5.19 10.61
CA LYS A 44 -14.57 6.46 9.99
C LYS A 44 -13.33 7.03 10.68
N MET A 45 -12.39 6.17 11.05
CA MET A 45 -11.19 6.58 11.78
C MET A 45 -10.44 7.60 10.93
N LYS A 46 -10.55 8.87 11.31
CA LYS A 46 -9.70 9.94 10.78
C LYS A 46 -8.35 9.76 11.44
N LEU A 47 -7.39 9.23 10.69
CA LEU A 47 -6.00 9.38 11.05
C LEU A 47 -5.64 10.82 10.71
N GLU A 48 -5.65 11.71 11.71
CA GLU A 48 -5.12 13.06 11.55
C GLU A 48 -3.60 12.92 11.40
N MET A 49 -3.16 12.81 10.14
CA MET A 49 -1.75 12.85 9.82
C MET A 49 -1.27 14.29 9.99
N GLU A 50 -0.81 14.65 11.20
CA GLU A 50 -0.12 15.92 11.47
C GLU A 50 1.29 15.95 10.88
N VAL A 51 1.49 15.58 9.61
CA VAL A 51 2.78 15.79 8.95
C VAL A 51 2.55 16.00 7.47
N GLU A 52 2.77 17.23 7.00
CA GLU A 52 2.99 17.48 5.58
C GLU A 52 4.22 16.67 5.14
N PRO A 53 4.12 15.68 4.24
CA PRO A 53 5.28 14.89 3.85
C PRO A 53 6.23 15.76 3.03
N SER A 54 7.24 16.30 3.70
CA SER A 54 8.35 17.01 3.08
C SER A 54 9.15 16.04 2.22
N THR A 55 8.72 15.84 0.98
CA THR A 55 9.38 14.96 0.02
C THR A 55 10.22 15.82 -0.90
N PHE A 56 11.55 15.81 -0.74
CA PHE A 56 12.48 16.48 -1.65
C PHE A 56 13.26 15.44 -2.46
N VAL A 57 13.33 15.65 -3.77
CA VAL A 57 14.16 14.84 -4.68
C VAL A 57 15.49 15.57 -4.87
N VAL A 58 16.60 14.97 -4.41
CA VAL A 58 17.95 15.49 -4.69
C VAL A 58 18.45 14.86 -5.99
N VAL A 59 18.54 15.65 -7.06
CA VAL A 59 19.22 15.25 -8.30
C VAL A 59 20.60 15.91 -8.32
N SER A 60 21.66 15.12 -8.17
CA SER A 60 23.02 15.60 -8.39
C SER A 60 23.36 15.48 -9.88
N MET A 61 23.54 16.61 -10.56
CA MET A 61 24.15 16.63 -11.89
C MET A 61 25.66 16.64 -11.75
N ARG A 62 26.33 15.61 -12.31
CA ARG A 62 27.78 15.61 -12.49
C ARG A 62 28.08 16.31 -13.82
N GLU A 63 28.72 17.47 -13.78
CA GLU A 63 29.24 18.11 -14.99
C GLU A 63 30.30 17.20 -15.62
N ILE A 64 30.02 16.72 -16.84
CA ILE A 64 31.03 16.13 -17.71
C ILE A 64 31.64 17.31 -18.46
N LYS A 65 32.83 17.75 -18.05
CA LYS A 65 33.61 18.76 -18.79
C LYS A 65 33.97 18.18 -20.17
N GLN A 66 33.53 18.85 -21.23
CA GLN A 66 34.08 18.71 -22.58
C GLN A 66 35.26 19.66 -22.77
#